data_AF-A7TG19-F1
#
_entry.id   AF-A7TG19-F1
#
_cell.length_a   1.000
_cell.length_b   1.000
_cell.length_c   1.000
_cell.angle_alpha   90.00
_cell.angle_beta   90.00
_cell.angle_gamma   90.00
#
_symmetry.space_group_name_H-M   'P 1'
#
loop_
_entity.id
_entity.type
_entity.pdbx_description
1 polymer ?
#
loop_
_entity_poly.entity_id
_entity_poly.type
_entity_poly.pdbx_seq_one_letter_code
_entity_poly.pdbx_strand_id
1 'polypeptide(L)'
;MSFEEYKTTGNTYFKDGNYLKAVEYYKKCIEVEPENPIGYSNSAMSLIKLTKYTEALESCGTGLKYVNDADSQVYKKLQYRYNLADTELRKLSNNDESLHNIDIYEVDSLPNEFINL
;
A
#
# COMPACT_ATOMS: atom_id res chain seq x y z
N MET A 1 -3.30 21.59 1.74
CA MET A 1 -3.27 20.83 0.49
C MET A 1 -4.49 19.92 0.45
N SER A 2 -5.04 19.68 -0.73
CA SER A 2 -6.12 18.72 -0.97
C SER A 2 -5.61 17.28 -0.90
N PHE A 3 -6.54 16.32 -0.89
CA PHE A 3 -6.22 14.91 -1.00
C PHE A 3 -5.31 14.62 -2.20
N GLU A 4 -5.65 15.15 -3.38
CA GLU A 4 -4.90 14.92 -4.62
C GLU A 4 -3.49 15.54 -4.58
N GLU A 5 -3.32 16.70 -3.95
CA GLU A 5 -2.00 17.32 -3.76
C GLU A 5 -1.13 16.51 -2.80
N TYR A 6 -1.68 16.02 -1.69
CA TYR A 6 -0.97 15.14 -0.77
C TYR A 6 -0.62 13.80 -1.41
N LYS A 7 -1.55 13.20 -2.16
CA LYS A 7 -1.34 11.95 -2.90
C LYS A 7 -0.23 12.12 -3.92
N THR A 8 -0.28 13.16 -4.73
CA THR A 8 0.76 13.46 -5.73
C THR A 8 2.13 13.59 -5.09
N THR A 9 2.23 14.32 -3.96
CA THR A 9 3.49 14.50 -3.24
C THR A 9 3.99 13.18 -2.64
N GLY A 10 3.10 12.38 -2.06
CA GLY A 10 3.42 11.04 -1.58
C GLY A 10 3.91 10.12 -2.70
N ASN A 11 3.27 10.17 -3.87
CA ASN A 11 3.65 9.40 -5.05
C ASN A 11 5.06 9.82 -5.53
N THR A 12 5.39 11.11 -5.52
CA THR A 12 6.75 11.60 -5.82
C THR A 12 7.78 10.99 -4.86
N TYR A 13 7.56 11.10 -3.55
CA TYR A 13 8.48 10.51 -2.57
C TYR A 13 8.60 8.99 -2.70
N PHE A 14 7.51 8.31 -3.07
CA PHE A 14 7.53 6.86 -3.32
C PHE A 14 8.43 6.52 -4.51
N LYS A 15 8.30 7.25 -5.63
CA LYS A 15 9.13 7.06 -6.83
C LYS A 15 10.61 7.36 -6.55
N ASP A 16 10.88 8.32 -5.66
CA ASP A 16 12.24 8.64 -5.20
C ASP A 16 12.81 7.61 -4.20
N GLY A 17 12.06 6.56 -3.86
CA GLY A 17 12.45 5.55 -2.87
C GLY A 17 12.37 6.04 -1.42
N ASN A 18 11.89 7.26 -1.18
CA ASN A 18 11.69 7.81 0.16
C ASN A 18 10.34 7.38 0.73
N TYR A 19 10.23 6.09 1.05
CA TYR A 19 8.98 5.50 1.52
C TYR A 19 8.52 6.05 2.88
N LEU A 20 9.43 6.47 3.75
CA LEU A 20 9.08 7.12 5.02
C LEU A 20 8.29 8.40 4.79
N LYS A 21 8.81 9.30 3.94
CA LYS A 21 8.07 10.52 3.57
C LYS A 21 6.80 10.20 2.81
N ALA A 22 6.80 9.20 1.93
CA ALA A 22 5.60 8.78 1.23
C ALA A 22 4.46 8.43 2.22
N VAL A 23 4.75 7.62 3.26
CA VAL A 23 3.80 7.30 4.34
C VAL A 23 3.29 8.55 5.03
N GLU A 24 4.15 9.52 5.37
CA GLU A 24 3.72 10.77 6.01
C GLU A 24 2.70 11.54 5.17
N TYR A 25 2.91 11.61 3.84
CA TYR A 25 1.97 12.28 2.94
C TYR A 25 0.68 11.50 2.74
N TYR A 26 0.73 10.17 2.68
CA TYR A 26 -0.48 9.35 2.62
C TYR A 26 -1.28 9.37 3.93
N LYS A 27 -0.65 9.55 5.09
CA LYS A 27 -1.36 9.82 6.35
C LYS A 27 -2.14 11.13 6.27
N LYS A 28 -1.57 12.18 5.66
CA LYS A 28 -2.31 13.42 5.41
C LYS A 28 -3.48 13.23 4.42
N CYS A 29 -3.37 12.34 3.44
CA CYS A 29 -4.52 11.93 2.62
C CYS A 29 -5.65 11.36 3.48
N ILE A 30 -5.32 10.45 4.40
CA ILE A 30 -6.27 9.81 5.32
C ILE A 30 -6.89 10.83 6.28
N GLU A 31 -6.12 11.81 6.75
CA GLU A 31 -6.63 12.88 7.62
C GLU A 31 -7.68 13.77 6.92
N VAL A 32 -7.48 14.06 5.63
CA VAL A 32 -8.40 14.91 4.86
C VAL A 32 -9.62 14.13 4.35
N GLU A 33 -9.43 12.89 3.90
CA GLU A 33 -10.50 12.01 3.43
C GLU A 33 -10.40 10.63 4.09
N PRO A 34 -10.89 10.48 5.33
CA PRO A 34 -10.71 9.24 6.12
C PRO A 34 -11.45 8.03 5.55
N GLU A 35 -12.46 8.25 4.71
CA GLU A 35 -13.24 7.20 4.03
C GLU A 35 -12.71 6.92 2.61
N ASN A 36 -11.64 7.58 2.16
CA ASN A 36 -11.06 7.31 0.85
C ASN A 36 -10.03 6.17 0.94
N PRO A 37 -10.27 5.01 0.30
CA PRO A 37 -9.41 3.83 0.41
C PRO A 37 -8.01 4.01 -0.23
N ILE A 38 -7.83 5.01 -1.10
CA ILE A 38 -6.58 5.21 -1.84
C ILE A 38 -5.42 5.58 -0.89
N GLY A 39 -5.67 6.45 0.11
CA GLY A 39 -4.64 6.84 1.08
C GLY A 39 -4.09 5.63 1.87
N TYR A 40 -4.99 4.76 2.33
CA TYR A 40 -4.64 3.51 3.00
C TYR A 40 -3.88 2.55 2.10
N SER A 41 -4.32 2.42 0.84
CA SER A 41 -3.68 1.54 -0.14
C SER A 41 -2.23 1.99 -0.37
N ASN A 42 -2.00 3.28 -0.65
CA ASN A 42 -0.68 3.80 -0.98
C ASN A 42 0.26 3.82 0.24
N SER A 43 -0.29 4.10 1.43
CA SER A 43 0.42 3.93 2.70
C SER A 43 0.87 2.48 2.89
N ALA A 44 -0.01 1.49 2.69
CA ALA A 44 0.33 0.07 2.86
C ALA A 44 1.48 -0.38 1.95
N MET A 45 1.49 0.05 0.69
CA MET A 45 2.58 -0.27 -0.23
C MET A 45 3.92 0.31 0.22
N SER A 46 3.91 1.54 0.76
CA SER A 46 5.10 2.20 1.29
C SER A 46 5.61 1.50 2.55
N LEU A 47 4.70 1.06 3.42
CA LEU A 47 5.01 0.29 4.62
C LEU A 47 5.61 -1.09 4.27
N ILE A 48 5.11 -1.76 3.22
CA ILE A 48 5.71 -3.00 2.69
C ILE A 48 7.15 -2.75 2.25
N LYS A 49 7.41 -1.67 1.48
CA LYS A 49 8.78 -1.30 1.08
C LYS A 49 9.69 -0.95 2.26
N LEU A 50 9.12 -0.58 3.41
CA LEU A 50 9.84 -0.35 4.66
C LEU A 50 9.93 -1.60 5.55
N THR A 51 9.47 -2.78 5.09
CA THR A 51 9.38 -4.03 5.87
C THR A 51 8.48 -3.95 7.12
N LYS A 52 7.60 -2.95 7.17
CA LYS A 52 6.62 -2.72 8.25
C LYS A 52 5.32 -3.46 7.98
N TYR A 53 5.39 -4.79 7.93
CA TYR A 53 4.27 -5.62 7.45
C TYR A 53 3.02 -5.58 8.34
N THR A 54 3.19 -5.50 9.66
CA THR A 54 2.05 -5.37 10.59
C THR A 54 1.27 -4.07 10.36
N GLU A 55 1.97 -2.93 10.27
CA GLU A 55 1.35 -1.63 9.94
C GLU A 55 0.69 -1.66 8.54
N ALA A 56 1.30 -2.35 7.58
CA ALA A 56 0.73 -2.50 6.23
C ALA A 56 -0.58 -3.29 6.25
N LEU A 57 -0.65 -4.38 7.01
CA LEU A 57 -1.87 -5.19 7.18
C LEU A 57 -3.01 -4.37 7.80
N GLU A 58 -2.70 -3.60 8.84
CA GLU A 58 -3.68 -2.69 9.48
C GLU A 58 -4.21 -1.63 8.50
N SER A 59 -3.30 -1.02 7.73
CA SER A 59 -3.65 -0.03 6.71
C SER A 59 -4.54 -0.65 5.63
N CYS A 60 -4.16 -1.82 5.10
CA CYS A 60 -4.97 -2.54 4.12
C CYS A 60 -6.36 -2.91 4.67
N GLY A 61 -6.42 -3.49 5.87
CA GLY A 61 -7.66 -3.90 6.51
C GLY A 61 -8.59 -2.73 6.78
N THR A 62 -8.06 -1.56 7.11
CA THR A 62 -8.85 -0.34 7.27
C THR A 62 -9.35 0.18 5.93
N GLY A 63 -8.47 0.29 4.93
CA GLY A 63 -8.85 0.73 3.58
C GLY A 63 -9.95 -0.14 2.96
N LEU A 64 -9.88 -1.46 3.15
CA LEU A 64 -10.88 -2.40 2.64
C LEU A 64 -12.29 -2.16 3.20
N LYS A 65 -12.42 -1.62 4.42
CA LYS A 65 -13.74 -1.29 5.00
C LYS A 65 -14.46 -0.17 4.24
N TYR A 66 -13.71 0.65 3.52
CA TYR A 66 -14.22 1.79 2.76
C TYR A 66 -14.37 1.52 1.27
N VAL A 67 -14.13 0.28 0.83
CA VAL A 67 -14.34 -0.11 -0.57
C VAL A 67 -15.69 -0.79 -0.72
N ASN A 68 -16.59 -0.17 -1.49
CA ASN A 68 -17.93 -0.70 -1.76
C ASN A 68 -17.99 -1.59 -3.00
N ASP A 69 -17.00 -1.47 -3.89
CA ASP A 69 -16.93 -2.19 -5.15
C ASP A 69 -15.71 -3.13 -5.16
N ALA A 70 -15.97 -4.44 -5.07
CA ALA A 70 -14.95 -5.47 -5.07
C ALA A 70 -14.21 -5.60 -6.42
N ASP A 71 -14.78 -5.09 -7.51
CA ASP A 71 -14.13 -5.09 -8.82
C ASP A 71 -13.26 -3.85 -9.04
N SER A 72 -13.34 -2.86 -8.13
CA SER A 72 -12.56 -1.64 -8.23
C SER A 72 -11.05 -1.90 -8.15
N GLN A 73 -10.28 -1.09 -8.87
CA GLN A 73 -8.82 -1.20 -8.88
C GLN A 73 -8.20 -1.04 -7.47
N VAL A 74 -8.81 -0.19 -6.62
CA VAL A 74 -8.32 0.03 -5.26
C VAL A 74 -8.55 -1.19 -4.36
N TYR A 75 -9.67 -1.90 -4.52
CA TYR A 75 -9.92 -3.17 -3.83
C TYR A 75 -8.82 -4.19 -4.14
N LYS A 76 -8.54 -4.40 -5.44
CA LYS A 76 -7.54 -5.35 -5.93
C LYS A 76 -6.15 -5.01 -5.42
N LYS A 77 -5.79 -3.72 -5.41
CA LYS A 77 -4.54 -3.22 -4.81
C LYS A 77 -4.43 -3.51 -3.32
N LEU A 78 -5.48 -3.26 -2.56
CA LEU A 78 -5.50 -3.52 -1.11
C LEU A 78 -5.40 -5.01 -0.80
N GLN A 79 -6.14 -5.87 -1.50
CA GLN A 79 -6.07 -7.33 -1.35
C GLN A 79 -4.68 -7.87 -1.67
N TYR A 80 -4.12 -7.45 -2.81
CA TYR A 80 -2.77 -7.82 -3.20
C TYR A 80 -1.74 -7.42 -2.13
N ARG A 81 -1.77 -6.16 -1.68
CA ARG A 81 -0.85 -5.64 -0.66
C ARG A 81 -1.02 -6.34 0.69
N TYR A 82 -2.26 -6.66 1.07
CA TYR A 82 -2.56 -7.42 2.29
C TYR A 82 -1.91 -8.80 2.23
N ASN A 83 -2.15 -9.55 1.15
CA ASN A 83 -1.60 -10.90 0.98
C ASN A 83 -0.07 -10.90 0.92
N LEU A 84 0.50 -9.88 0.26
CA LEU A 84 1.95 -9.69 0.22
C LEU A 84 2.52 -9.45 1.62
N ALA A 85 1.94 -8.52 2.39
CA ALA A 85 2.38 -8.23 3.75
C ALA A 85 2.25 -9.45 4.68
N ASP A 86 1.14 -10.20 4.59
CA ASP A 86 0.93 -11.42 5.39
C ASP A 86 1.96 -12.50 5.06
N THR A 87 2.23 -12.71 3.76
CA THR A 87 3.22 -13.69 3.29
C THR A 87 4.61 -13.35 3.80
N GLU A 88 5.04 -12.09 3.63
CA GLU A 88 6.37 -11.65 4.07
C GLU A 88 6.51 -11.64 5.60
N LEU A 89 5.44 -11.30 6.33
CA LEU A 89 5.42 -11.41 7.79
C LEU A 89 5.60 -12.86 8.27
N ARG A 90 4.94 -13.83 7.62
CA ARG A 90 5.10 -15.26 7.94
C ARG A 90 6.51 -15.76 7.64
N LYS A 91 7.11 -15.34 6.52
CA LYS A 91 8.50 -15.69 6.18
C LYS A 91 9.48 -15.18 7.23
N LEU A 92 9.33 -13.92 7.64
CA LEU A 92 10.13 -13.35 8.74
C LEU A 92 9.97 -14.17 10.03
N SER A 93 8.73 -14.57 10.37
CA SER A 93 8.48 -15.40 11.55
C SER A 93 9.10 -16.80 11.45
N ASN A 94 9.26 -17.34 10.24
CA ASN A 94 9.79 -18.68 9.99
C ASN A 94 11.29 -18.68 9.66
N ASN A 95 11.97 -17.53 9.68
CA ASN A 95 13.34 -17.34 9.21
C ASN A 95 13.56 -17.84 7.76
N ASP A 96 12.55 -17.71 6.91
CA ASP A 96 12.64 -18.05 5.50
C ASP A 96 13.26 -16.86 4.74
N GLU A 97 14.54 -16.99 4.39
CA GLU A 97 15.32 -15.96 3.67
C GLU A 97 15.01 -15.89 2.16
N SER A 98 14.00 -16.61 1.66
CA SER A 98 13.53 -16.46 0.27
C SER A 98 12.82 -15.10 0.08
N LEU A 99 13.63 -14.04 0.03
CA LEU A 99 13.21 -12.68 -0.26
C LEU A 99 12.71 -12.64 -1.70
N HIS A 100 11.39 -12.65 -1.86
CA HIS A 100 10.81 -12.34 -3.16
C HIS A 100 10.85 -10.81 -3.29
N ASN A 101 11.85 -10.31 -4.00
CA ASN A 101 11.95 -8.87 -4.27
C ASN A 101 10.91 -8.51 -5.33
N ILE A 102 9.68 -8.18 -4.92
CA ILE A 102 8.68 -7.67 -5.86
C ILE A 102 9.02 -6.21 -6.16
N ASP A 103 9.51 -6.02 -7.38
CA ASP A 103 9.88 -4.74 -7.96
C ASP A 103 8.65 -3.91 -8.34
N ILE A 104 8.01 -3.32 -7.32
CA ILE A 104 6.97 -2.30 -7.50
C ILE A 104 7.64 -0.92 -7.43
N TYR A 105 7.84 -0.34 -8.61
CA TYR A 105 8.43 0.99 -8.79
C TYR A 105 7.40 2.12 -8.71
N GLU A 106 6.13 1.82 -8.97
CA GLU A 106 5.04 2.79 -8.94
C GLU A 106 3.91 2.31 -8.03
N VAL A 107 3.51 3.18 -7.10
CA VAL A 107 2.42 2.89 -6.15
C VAL A 107 1.07 2.68 -6.83
N ASP A 108 0.90 3.17 -8.06
CA ASP A 108 -0.37 3.04 -8.79
C ASP A 108 -0.43 1.79 -9.67
N SER A 109 0.64 1.01 -9.75
CA SER A 109 0.72 -0.19 -10.59
C SER A 109 0.47 -1.46 -9.79
N LEU A 110 -0.12 -2.46 -10.45
CA LEU A 110 -0.23 -3.83 -9.97
C LEU A 110 0.72 -4.72 -10.79
N PRO A 111 1.31 -5.78 -10.20
CA PRO A 111 2.02 -6.78 -10.99
C PRO A 111 1.08 -7.40 -12.04
N ASN A 112 1.62 -7.75 -13.21
CA ASN A 112 0.83 -8.28 -14.34
C ASN A 112 -0.08 -9.46 -13.96
N GLU A 113 0.38 -10.29 -13.03
CA GLU A 113 -0.34 -11.45 -12.51
C GLU A 113 -1.64 -11.08 -11.75
N PHE A 114 -1.77 -9.83 -11.31
CA PHE A 114 -2.90 -9.31 -10.54
C PHE A 114 -3.75 -8.29 -11.31
N ILE A 115 -3.46 -8.07 -12.61
CA ILE A 115 -4.23 -7.12 -13.45
C ILE A 115 -5.61 -7.68 -13.84
N ASN A 116 -5.78 -9.01 -13.85
CA ASN A 116 -6.99 -9.69 -14.35
C ASN A 116 -7.85 -10.36 -13.26
N LEU A 117 -7.47 -10.21 -11.98
CA LEU A 117 -8.39 -10.42 -10.85
C LEU A 117 -9.37 -9.25 -10.83
#